data_AF-A0A392N3T5-F1
#
_entry.id   AF-A0A392N3T5-F1
#
_cell.length_a   1.000
_cell.length_b   1.000
_cell.length_c   1.000
_cell.angle_alpha   90.00
_cell.angle_beta   90.00
_cell.angle_gamma   90.00
#
_symmetry.space_group_name_H-M   'P 1'
#
loop_
_entity.id
_entity.type
_entity.pdbx_description
1 polymer ?
#
loop_
_entity_poly.entity_id
_entity_poly.type
_entity_poly.pdbx_seq_one_letter_code
_entity_poly.pdbx_strand_id
1 'polypeptide(L)'
;MEPSEEVDEGVQEEEEMNQFEDGVHPNQQQSVYPNQQQHHDNWPFTHSEHERASLLHNLDINTVLRLSNVYYNTQGALYTEAMTYRQ
;
A
#
# COMPACT_ATOMS: atom_id res chain seq x y z
N MET A 1 13.71 39.84 37.00
CA MET A 1 14.61 39.00 36.19
C MET A 1 13.88 37.68 36.04
N GLU A 2 13.26 37.44 34.89
CA GLU A 2 12.68 36.14 34.57
C GLU A 2 13.85 35.16 34.38
N PRO A 3 13.82 33.94 34.95
CA PRO A 3 14.85 32.95 34.64
C PRO A 3 14.63 32.50 33.20
N SER A 4 15.61 32.76 32.34
CA SER A 4 15.69 32.09 31.05
C SER A 4 15.80 30.59 31.32
N GLU A 5 14.76 29.84 31.00
CA GLU A 5 14.81 28.38 30.96
C GLU A 5 15.89 28.00 29.93
N GLU A 6 17.11 27.70 30.41
CA GLU A 6 18.04 26.87 29.66
C GLU A 6 17.33 25.53 29.50
N VAL A 7 16.73 25.33 28.33
CA VAL A 7 16.25 24.02 27.92
C VAL A 7 17.49 23.14 27.89
N ASP A 8 17.60 22.25 28.87
CA ASP A 8 18.68 21.27 28.95
C ASP A 8 18.58 20.43 27.67
N GLU A 9 19.50 20.66 26.74
CA GLU A 9 19.48 20.05 25.41
C GLU A 9 19.40 18.52 25.50
N GLY A 10 19.94 17.93 26.57
CA GLY A 10 19.83 16.50 26.84
C GLY A 10 18.40 16.01 27.13
N VAL A 11 17.55 16.81 27.79
CA VAL A 11 16.14 16.46 28.04
C VAL A 11 15.33 16.53 26.74
N GLN A 12 15.63 17.52 25.90
CA GLN A 12 14.96 17.68 24.62
C GLN A 12 15.32 16.56 23.62
N GLU A 13 16.59 16.12 23.60
CA GLU A 13 17.01 14.96 22.80
C GLU A 13 16.37 13.65 23.26
N GLU A 14 16.21 13.43 24.58
CA GLU A 14 15.53 12.25 25.11
C GLU A 14 14.03 12.24 24.76
N GLU A 15 13.36 13.38 24.80
CA GLU A 15 11.97 13.51 24.37
C GLU A 15 11.79 13.24 22.87
N GLU A 16 12.72 13.71 22.02
CA GLU A 16 12.71 13.44 20.58
C GLU A 16 12.97 11.95 20.25
N MET A 17 13.83 11.27 21.02
CA MET A 17 14.08 9.84 20.82
C MET A 17 12.89 8.97 21.26
N ASN A 18 12.22 9.34 22.35
CA ASN A 18 11.06 8.60 22.87
C ASN A 18 9.83 8.68 21.95
N GLN A 19 9.75 9.67 21.06
CA GLN A 19 8.67 9.78 20.06
C GLN A 19 8.55 8.51 19.20
N PHE A 20 9.65 7.80 18.93
CA PHE A 20 9.60 6.57 18.14
C PHE A 20 9.06 5.37 18.93
N GLU A 21 9.39 5.26 20.23
CA GLU A 21 8.82 4.22 21.10
C GLU A 21 7.31 4.43 21.32
N ASP A 22 6.86 5.69 21.32
CA ASP A 22 5.45 6.09 21.42
C ASP A 22 4.71 6.04 20.06
N GLY A 23 5.38 5.57 19.00
CA GLY A 23 4.79 5.30 17.68
C GLY A 23 4.62 6.51 16.76
N VAL A 24 5.25 7.65 17.10
CA VAL A 24 5.26 8.86 16.26
C VAL A 24 6.38 8.76 15.23
N HIS A 25 6.05 8.27 14.04
CA HIS A 25 6.97 8.25 12.91
C HIS A 25 6.75 9.49 12.03
N PRO A 26 7.74 10.39 11.87
CA PRO A 26 7.60 11.56 11.02
C PRO A 26 7.44 11.11 9.56
N ASN A 27 6.22 11.24 9.05
CA ASN A 27 5.85 11.13 7.65
C ASN A 27 6.52 9.98 6.87
N GLN A 28 6.72 8.84 7.53
CA GLN A 28 6.79 7.59 6.80
C GLN A 28 5.45 7.47 6.10
N GLN A 29 5.45 7.80 4.81
CA GLN A 29 4.40 7.39 3.89
C GLN A 29 4.19 5.91 4.19
N GLN A 30 3.12 5.59 4.91
CA GLN A 30 2.72 4.22 5.16
C GLN A 30 2.27 3.66 3.82
N SER A 31 3.23 3.24 3.02
CA SER A 31 3.04 2.28 1.95
C SER A 31 3.96 1.10 2.23
N VAL A 32 3.59 0.37 3.28
CA VAL A 32 4.00 -1.01 3.48
C VAL A 32 2.70 -1.81 3.33
N TYR A 33 2.36 -2.17 2.09
CA TYR A 33 1.07 -2.76 1.70
C TYR A 33 0.58 -3.86 2.67
N PRO A 34 -0.61 -3.66 3.28
CA PRO A 34 -1.80 -4.38 2.83
C PRO A 34 -2.94 -3.39 2.57
N ASN A 35 -3.60 -3.48 1.41
CA ASN A 35 -4.61 -2.51 0.94
C ASN A 35 -4.08 -1.09 0.70
N GLN A 36 -3.38 -0.87 -0.42
CA GLN A 36 -3.51 0.43 -1.10
C GLN A 36 -4.92 0.48 -1.74
N GLN A 37 -5.94 0.64 -0.89
CA GLN A 37 -7.17 1.29 -1.26
C GLN A 37 -6.85 2.78 -1.35
N GLN A 38 -6.28 3.19 -2.48
CA GLN A 38 -6.50 4.55 -2.98
C GLN A 38 -8.01 4.62 -3.20
N HIS A 39 -8.72 5.10 -2.18
CA HIS A 39 -10.16 5.29 -2.20
C HIS A 39 -10.44 6.43 -3.20
N HIS A 40 -10.39 6.11 -4.49
CA HIS A 40 -10.98 6.92 -5.52
C HIS A 40 -12.48 6.78 -5.32
N ASP A 41 -13.15 7.82 -4.83
CA ASP A 41 -14.58 7.83 -4.45
C ASP A 41 -15.55 7.41 -5.58
N ASN A 42 -15.04 7.07 -6.77
CA ASN A 42 -15.80 6.64 -7.92
C ASN A 42 -15.18 5.43 -8.66
N TRP A 43 -14.22 4.73 -8.06
CA TRP A 43 -13.58 3.56 -8.66
C TRP A 43 -14.35 2.29 -8.29
N PRO A 44 -14.92 1.56 -9.26
CA PRO A 44 -15.89 0.50 -8.98
C PRO A 44 -15.25 -0.82 -8.53
N PHE A 45 -13.94 -0.84 -8.32
CA PHE A 45 -13.20 -2.07 -8.11
C PHE A 45 -12.50 -2.09 -6.75
N THR A 46 -12.52 -3.25 -6.09
CA THR A 46 -12.00 -3.43 -4.74
C THR A 46 -10.50 -3.69 -4.70
N HIS A 47 -9.92 -4.20 -5.79
CA HIS A 47 -8.47 -4.41 -5.90
C HIS A 47 -7.77 -3.17 -6.46
N SER A 48 -6.46 -3.08 -6.27
CA SER A 48 -5.66 -2.02 -6.89
C SER A 48 -5.56 -2.19 -8.41
N GLU A 49 -5.28 -1.10 -9.13
CA GLU A 49 -4.99 -1.17 -10.57
C GLU A 49 -3.78 -2.07 -10.85
N HIS A 50 -2.76 -2.00 -9.98
CA HIS A 50 -1.56 -2.80 -10.10
C HIS A 50 -1.84 -4.30 -10.02
N GLU A 51 -2.69 -4.75 -9.09
CA GLU A 51 -3.08 -6.16 -8.99
C GLU A 51 -3.80 -6.66 -10.24
N ARG A 52 -4.75 -5.86 -10.77
CA ARG A 52 -5.45 -6.19 -12.03
C ARG A 52 -4.50 -6.23 -13.22
N ALA A 53 -3.65 -5.21 -13.38
CA ALA A 53 -2.69 -5.13 -14.47
C ALA A 53 -1.71 -6.30 -14.45
N SER A 54 -1.21 -6.66 -13.25
CA SER A 54 -0.31 -7.79 -13.07
C SER A 54 -0.99 -9.12 -13.40
N LEU A 55 -2.25 -9.32 -13.00
CA LEU A 55 -3.01 -10.50 -13.37
C LEU A 55 -3.21 -10.59 -14.88
N LEU A 56 -3.65 -9.52 -15.53
CA LEU A 56 -3.86 -9.47 -16.99
C LEU A 56 -2.57 -9.78 -17.76
N HIS A 57 -1.46 -9.16 -17.37
CA HIS A 57 -0.16 -9.40 -17.99
C HIS A 57 0.25 -10.88 -17.93
N ASN A 58 0.06 -11.54 -16.78
CA ASN A 58 0.37 -12.96 -16.63
C ASN A 58 -0.55 -13.84 -17.48
N LEU A 59 -1.84 -13.50 -17.59
CA LEU A 59 -2.78 -14.23 -18.45
C LEU A 59 -2.41 -14.11 -19.93
N ASP A 60 -1.96 -12.93 -20.36
CA ASP A 60 -1.50 -12.70 -21.73
C ASP A 60 -0.23 -13.51 -22.03
N ILE A 61 0.74 -13.53 -21.12
CA ILE A 61 1.94 -14.38 -21.23
C ILE A 61 1.54 -15.85 -21.36
N ASN A 62 0.66 -16.33 -20.48
CA ASN A 62 0.22 -17.72 -20.50
C ASN A 62 -0.51 -18.05 -21.81
N THR A 63 -1.27 -17.12 -22.36
CA THR A 63 -1.96 -17.30 -23.65
C THR A 63 -0.97 -17.42 -24.80
N VAL A 64 0.03 -16.52 -24.87
CA VAL A 64 1.07 -16.54 -25.92
C VAL A 64 1.91 -17.81 -25.83
N LEU A 65 2.27 -18.23 -24.62
CA LEU A 65 3.09 -19.43 -24.37
C LEU A 65 2.28 -20.73 -24.30
N ARG A 66 0.95 -20.67 -24.42
CA ARG A 66 0.02 -21.81 -24.25
C ARG A 66 0.17 -22.53 -22.91
N LEU A 67 0.49 -21.78 -21.87
CA LEU A 67 0.57 -22.27 -20.49
C LEU A 67 -0.82 -22.30 -19.85
N SER A 68 -1.01 -23.22 -18.91
CA SER A 68 -2.27 -23.36 -18.19
C SER A 68 -2.36 -22.37 -17.03
N ASN A 69 -3.56 -21.84 -16.78
CA ASN A 69 -3.85 -20.88 -15.71
C ASN A 69 -4.27 -21.58 -14.38
N VAL A 70 -3.79 -22.80 -14.11
CA VAL A 70 -4.25 -23.65 -12.98
C VAL A 70 -4.14 -22.96 -11.62
N TYR A 71 -3.15 -22.08 -11.45
CA TYR A 71 -2.89 -21.40 -10.17
C TYR A 71 -3.69 -20.11 -9.98
N TYR A 72 -4.51 -19.71 -10.95
CA TYR A 72 -5.34 -18.51 -10.84
C TYR A 72 -6.76 -18.88 -10.43
N ASN A 73 -7.27 -18.16 -9.43
CA ASN A 73 -8.68 -18.25 -9.05
C ASN A 73 -9.55 -17.48 -10.07
N THR A 74 -10.00 -18.18 -11.11
CA THR A 74 -10.84 -17.61 -12.17
C THR A 74 -12.29 -17.35 -11.74
N GLN A 75 -12.66 -17.74 -10.51
CA GLN A 75 -13.97 -17.45 -9.91
C GLN A 75 -13.88 -16.35 -8.84
N GLY A 76 -12.68 -15.84 -8.56
CA GLY A 76 -12.44 -14.83 -7.55
C GLY A 76 -12.72 -13.41 -8.04
N ALA A 77 -13.00 -12.51 -7.09
CA ALA A 77 -13.29 -11.11 -7.36
C ALA A 77 -12.19 -10.42 -8.19
N LEU A 78 -10.91 -10.61 -7.88
CA LEU A 78 -9.80 -10.04 -8.65
C LEU A 78 -9.86 -10.42 -10.14
N TYR A 79 -10.18 -11.68 -10.46
CA TYR A 79 -10.27 -12.14 -11.84
C TYR A 79 -11.46 -11.51 -12.56
N THR A 80 -12.63 -11.47 -11.91
CA THR A 80 -13.82 -10.80 -12.44
C THR A 80 -13.57 -9.32 -12.69
N GLU A 81 -12.96 -8.63 -11.74
CA GLU A 81 -12.60 -7.22 -11.87
C GLU A 81 -11.59 -6.99 -13.00
N ALA A 82 -10.53 -7.81 -13.11
CA ALA A 82 -9.55 -7.72 -14.18
C ALA A 82 -10.16 -7.96 -15.57
N MET A 83 -11.06 -8.94 -15.72
CA MET A 83 -11.77 -9.18 -16.98
C MET A 83 -12.78 -8.08 -17.32
N THR A 84 -13.37 -7.43 -16.31
CA THR A 84 -14.27 -6.28 -16.50
C THR A 84 -13.47 -5.05 -16.93
N TYR A 85 -12.32 -4.81 -16.32
CA TYR A 85 -11.41 -3.71 -16.65
C TYR A 85 -10.88 -3.76 -18.10
N ARG A 86 -10.80 -4.96 -18.70
CA ARG A 86 -10.33 -5.16 -20.08
C ARG A 86 -11.36 -4.78 -21.16
N GLN A 87 -12.64 -4.64 -20.81
CA GLN A 87 -13.75 -4.41 -21.75
C GLN A 87 -14.03 -2.92 -21.94
#